data_AF-A0A3B9FZ90-F1
#
_entry.id   AF-A0A3B9FZ90-F1
#
_cell.length_a   1.000
_cell.length_b   1.000
_cell.length_c   1.000
_cell.angle_alpha   90.00
_cell.angle_beta   90.00
_cell.angle_gamma   90.00
#
_symmetry.space_group_name_H-M   'P 1'
#
loop_
_entity.id
_entity.type
_entity.pdbx_description
1 polymer ?
#
loop_
_entity_poly.entity_id
_entity_poly.type
_entity_poly.pdbx_seq_one_letter_code
_entity_poly.pdbx_strand_id
1 'polypeptide(L)' 'MYRGHKVSKGRVSVRRQRYSIQPGDTVRYRGSIAHAKGVHCNGTRVMLDTGKSVKITDVAVIKRTGGWQFLPA' A
#
# COMPACT_ATOMS: atom_id res chain seq x y z
N MET A 1 -13.02 21.93 4.46
CA MET A 1 -11.54 21.87 4.53
C MET A 1 -11.14 20.53 5.14
N TYR A 2 -10.42 19.64 4.43
CA TYR A 2 -10.04 18.30 4.93
C TYR A 2 -8.91 18.37 5.99
N ARG A 3 -9.19 18.91 7.18
CA ARG A 3 -8.19 19.09 8.27
C ARG A 3 -8.58 18.34 9.54
N GLY A 4 -7.59 17.71 10.18
CA GLY A 4 -7.75 16.98 11.43
C GLY A 4 -7.08 17.66 12.63
N HIS A 5 -7.82 17.82 13.73
CA HIS A 5 -7.42 18.30 15.05
C HIS A 5 -8.36 17.62 16.09
N LYS A 6 -7.99 17.21 17.31
CA LYS A 6 -6.69 17.07 18.00
C LYS A 6 -6.44 15.57 18.29
N VAL A 7 -5.23 15.13 18.65
CA VAL A 7 -4.96 13.71 19.00
C VAL A 7 -5.49 13.29 20.39
N SER A 8 -5.92 14.26 21.20
CA SER A 8 -6.72 14.12 22.43
C SER A 8 -7.18 15.55 22.84
N LYS A 9 -8.19 15.78 23.69
CA LYS A 9 -9.39 15.00 24.00
C LYS A 9 -10.28 14.94 22.73
N GLY A 10 -10.73 13.74 22.34
CA GLY A 10 -11.42 13.50 21.05
C GLY A 10 -10.48 13.23 19.86
N ARG A 11 -9.71 12.12 19.92
CA ARG A 11 -8.58 11.82 19.01
C ARG A 11 -8.95 11.81 17.52
N VAL A 12 -8.29 12.66 16.74
CA VAL A 12 -8.28 12.67 15.26
C VAL A 12 -6.87 12.43 14.74
N SER A 13 -6.71 11.33 14.02
CA SER A 13 -5.49 10.99 13.27
C SER A 13 -5.81 10.92 11.78
N VAL A 14 -5.29 11.87 11.00
CA VAL A 14 -5.40 11.87 9.54
C VAL A 14 -4.08 11.38 8.96
N ARG A 15 -4.14 10.39 8.07
CA ARG A 15 -2.96 9.85 7.37
C ARG A 15 -2.38 10.91 6.44
N ARG A 16 -1.19 11.41 6.78
CA ARG A 16 -0.49 12.48 6.05
C ARG A 16 0.36 12.01 4.87
N GLN A 17 0.75 10.74 4.84
CA GLN A 17 1.62 10.16 3.81
C GLN A 17 0.91 8.99 3.10
N ARG A 18 1.22 8.78 1.82
CA ARG A 18 0.85 7.54 1.14
C ARG A 18 1.66 6.37 1.71
N TYR A 19 1.07 5.18 1.69
CA TYR A 19 1.78 3.94 2.02
C TYR A 19 2.73 3.59 0.87
N SER A 20 3.85 2.95 1.18
CA SER A 20 4.89 2.59 0.21
C SER A 20 4.43 1.66 -0.91
N ILE A 21 3.33 0.93 -0.67
CA ILE A 21 2.64 0.06 -1.64
C ILE A 21 1.24 0.65 -1.89
N GLN A 22 0.83 0.70 -3.14
CA GLN A 22 -0.52 1.09 -3.60
C GLN A 22 -1.30 -0.14 -4.11
N PRO A 23 -2.64 -0.08 -4.16
CA PRO A 23 -3.43 -1.05 -4.92
C PRO A 23 -2.97 -1.13 -6.38
N GLY A 24 -2.84 -2.34 -6.91
CA GLY A 24 -2.34 -2.63 -8.25
C GLY A 24 -0.82 -2.73 -8.37
N ASP A 25 -0.03 -2.47 -7.32
CA ASP A 25 1.42 -2.69 -7.36
C ASP A 25 1.73 -4.19 -7.50
N THR A 26 2.66 -4.56 -8.39
CA THR A 26 3.18 -5.92 -8.50
C THR A 26 4.26 -6.14 -7.45
N VAL A 27 4.09 -7.14 -6.60
CA VAL A 27 4.95 -7.43 -5.45
C VAL A 27 5.42 -8.89 -5.44
N ARG A 28 6.58 -9.14 -4.85
CA ARG A 28 7.14 -10.47 -4.60
C ARG A 28 6.96 -10.84 -3.13
N TYR A 29 6.41 -12.02 -2.87
CA TYR A 29 6.27 -12.60 -1.53
C TYR A 29 6.62 -14.08 -1.56
N ARG A 30 7.61 -14.50 -0.74
CA ARG A 30 8.09 -15.89 -0.64
C ARG A 30 8.36 -16.57 -1.99
N GLY A 31 8.99 -15.85 -2.92
CA GLY A 31 9.34 -16.33 -4.26
C GLY A 31 8.26 -16.07 -5.32
N SER A 32 6.97 -16.11 -4.95
CA SER A 32 5.83 -15.85 -5.84
C SER A 32 5.64 -14.36 -6.15
N ILE A 33 5.11 -14.06 -7.34
CA ILE A 33 4.67 -12.73 -7.77
C ILE A 33 3.15 -12.63 -7.57
N ALA A 34 2.68 -11.52 -7.02
CA ALA A 34 1.27 -11.24 -6.72
C ALA A 34 0.99 -9.74 -6.87
N HIS A 35 -0.26 -9.35 -7.02
CA HIS A 35 -0.66 -7.93 -6.99
C HIS A 35 -1.13 -7.53 -5.59
N ALA A 36 -0.75 -6.32 -5.17
CA ALA A 36 -1.27 -5.70 -3.96
C ALA A 36 -2.73 -5.26 -4.18
N LYS A 37 -3.68 -5.86 -3.44
CA LYS A 37 -5.08 -5.40 -3.41
C LYS A 37 -5.23 -4.12 -2.59
N GLY A 38 -4.36 -3.93 -1.59
CA GLY A 38 -4.31 -2.72 -0.76
C GLY A 38 -3.55 -2.91 0.54
N VAL A 39 -3.31 -1.81 1.25
CA VAL A 39 -2.55 -1.78 2.51
C VAL A 39 -3.46 -1.42 3.68
N HIS A 40 -3.34 -2.17 4.78
CA HIS A 40 -4.17 -2.04 5.97
C HIS A 40 -3.32 -2.05 7.26
N CYS A 41 -3.95 -2.17 8.44
CA CYS A 41 -3.31 -2.07 9.76
C CYS A 41 -2.30 -0.89 9.87
N ASN A 42 -2.75 0.34 9.56
CA ASN A 42 -1.95 1.57 9.59
C ASN A 42 -0.66 1.56 8.74
N GLY A 43 -0.56 0.70 7.72
CA GLY A 43 0.63 0.62 6.86
C GLY A 43 1.58 -0.52 7.20
N THR A 44 1.20 -1.45 8.09
CA THR A 44 2.05 -2.59 8.49
C THR A 44 1.82 -3.86 7.67
N ARG A 45 0.65 -3.98 7.02
CA ARG A 45 0.25 -5.19 6.27
C ARG A 45 -0.30 -4.85 4.90
N VAL A 46 0.02 -5.67 3.91
CA VAL A 46 -0.55 -5.63 2.57
C VAL A 46 -1.42 -6.86 2.35
N MET A 47 -2.57 -6.67 1.70
CA MET A 47 -3.40 -7.77 1.22
C MET A 47 -3.04 -8.04 -0.24
N LEU A 48 -2.74 -9.29 -0.54
CA LEU A 48 -2.49 -9.75 -1.91
C LEU A 48 -3.81 -10.09 -2.61
N ASP A 49 -3.79 -10.09 -3.94
CA ASP A 49 -4.84 -10.62 -4.82
C ASP A 49 -5.27 -12.06 -4.44
N THR A 50 -4.31 -12.91 -4.04
CA THR A 50 -4.51 -14.25 -3.45
C THR A 50 -5.32 -14.30 -2.14
N GLY A 51 -5.82 -13.15 -1.64
CA GLY A 51 -6.54 -13.04 -0.37
C GLY A 51 -5.66 -13.11 0.88
N LYS A 52 -4.35 -13.39 0.73
CA LYS A 52 -3.42 -13.50 1.85
C LYS A 52 -3.02 -12.12 2.38
N SER A 53 -3.10 -11.96 3.70
CA SER A 53 -2.66 -10.77 4.43
C SER A 53 -1.22 -10.99 4.93
N VAL A 54 -0.26 -10.22 4.43
CA VAL A 54 1.18 -10.41 4.70
C VAL A 54 1.80 -9.13 5.28
N LYS A 55 2.93 -9.25 6.01
CA LYS A 55 3.66 -8.09 6.54
C LYS A 55 4.36 -7.36 5.39
N ILE A 56 4.42 -6.03 5.45
CA ILE A 56 5.13 -5.23 4.44
C ILE A 56 6.65 -5.46 4.47
N THR A 57 7.22 -5.88 5.60
CA THR A 57 8.64 -6.28 5.73
C THR A 57 9.02 -7.49 4.87
N ASP A 58 8.06 -8.36 4.57
CA ASP A 58 8.29 -9.66 3.95
C ASP A 58 8.05 -9.59 2.42
N VAL A 59 7.83 -8.39 1.89
CA VAL A 59 7.31 -8.12 0.54
C VAL A 59 8.20 -7.11 -0.19
N ALA A 60 8.71 -7.49 -1.35
CA ALA A 60 9.46 -6.60 -2.24
C ALA A 60 8.55 -6.06 -3.34
N VAL A 61 8.57 -4.74 -3.61
CA VAL A 61 7.84 -4.15 -4.74
C VAL A 61 8.66 -4.33 -6.02
N ILE A 62 8.07 -4.94 -7.05
CA ILE A 62 8.70 -5.13 -8.37
C ILE A 62 8.31 -3.98 -9.31
N LYS A 63 7.01 -3.73 -9.48
CA LYS A 63 6.47 -2.70 -10.38
C LYS A 63 5.40 -1.90 -9.65
N ARG A 64 5.46 -0.58 -9.73
CA ARG A 64 4.41 0.31 -9.21
C ARG A 64 3.34 0.57 -10.27
N THR A 65 2.08 0.58 -9.85
CA THR A 65 0.96 0.98 -10.70
C THR A 65 0.96 2.51 -10.90
N GLY A 66 0.59 2.95 -12.10
CA GLY A 66 0.53 4.38 -12.44
C GLY A 66 1.88 5.07 -12.67
N GLY A 67 2.98 4.33 -12.78
CA GLY A 67 4.24 4.87 -13.30
C GLY A 67 4.13 5.22 -14.79
N TRP A 68 4.88 6.23 -15.24
CA TRP A 68 4.99 6.56 -16.65
C TRP A 68 5.43 5.33 -17.46
N GLN A 69 4.59 4.91 -18.39
CA GLN A 69 4.89 3.85 -19.34
C GLN A 69 5.04 4.52 -20.71
N PHE A 70 6.21 4.36 -21.33
CA PHE A 70 6.39 4.71 -22.73
C PHE A 70 5.52 3.75 -23.54
N LEU A 71 4.44 4.28 -24.13
CA LEU A 71 3.72 3.59 -25.19
C LEU A 71 4.61 3.62 -26.44
N PRO A 72 4.81 2.49 -27.15
CA PRO A 72 5.37 2.54 -28.49
C PRO A 72 4.41 3.36 -29.39
N ALA A 73 5.01 4.16 -30.27
CA ALA A 73 4.30 4.98 -31.25
C ALA A 73 3.72 4.14 -32.40
#